data_AF-A0A1C5KML1-F1
#
_entry.id   AF-A0A1C5KML1-F1
#
_cell.length_a   1.000
_cell.length_b   1.000
_cell.length_c   1.000
_cell.angle_alpha   90.00
_cell.angle_beta   90.00
_cell.angle_gamma   90.00
#
_symmetry.space_group_name_H-M   'P 1'
#
loop_
_entity.id
_entity.type
_entity.pdbx_description
1 polymer ?
#
loop_
_entity_poly.entity_id
_entity_poly.type
_entity_poly.pdbx_seq_one_letter_code
_entity_poly.pdbx_strand_id
1 'polypeptide(L)'
;MQKRSWKQMLVLLLAVCLFSTVSPELVSSAASTQKVQISARKMTLIKGQKKTLKLKGNRKKVKWSSTKKAVAAVSAKGVVTARKAGTTVIKAKVGTKIYSCKVIVEAPKLNKTSITLKEGSSCQLKMLGTRQKVKWSSSAKSVVTVSATGKVKAKQVKKDTSARITASVGGKKYSCRVLVKDVKAATPETEAPKPSQPETEAPKPSQPETEAPKPSQPEPEAPKPQATGFARLKDYILTFGKENTAGNYFINMKNLYKGTNYTYGIVYNRVEDQLEFLFLTESSKDKSSMTMYVMENPVSAPTNYLFLMKNLSGGFEVKANLNPATYDGESKIAFQVEKSVGGAPYQAINDLANATLQAGFAGWSKLLDYAGITFKDLGFVAYTG
;
A
#
# COMPACT_ATOMS: atom_id res chain seq x y z
N MET A 1 5.46 102.88 12.13
CA MET A 1 6.00 102.33 13.40
C MET A 1 6.75 101.03 13.10
N GLN A 2 7.97 100.92 13.65
CA GLN A 2 8.92 99.80 13.87
C GLN A 2 8.74 98.47 13.09
N LYS A 3 9.71 98.00 12.27
CA LYS A 3 11.08 97.44 12.51
C LYS A 3 11.14 96.02 13.13
N ARG A 4 11.58 95.07 12.27
CA ARG A 4 12.49 93.89 12.45
C ARG A 4 11.96 92.69 13.26
N SER A 5 12.02 91.45 12.76
CA SER A 5 13.25 90.66 12.52
C SER A 5 13.00 89.59 11.43
N TRP A 6 13.60 89.66 10.24
CA TRP A 6 14.95 89.18 9.84
C TRP A 6 15.10 87.67 9.64
N LYS A 7 15.29 87.30 8.36
CA LYS A 7 16.31 86.37 7.84
C LYS A 7 16.21 84.93 8.40
N GLN A 8 15.86 83.92 7.62
CA GLN A 8 16.53 83.52 6.38
C GLN A 8 15.55 82.66 5.57
N MET A 9 15.36 83.01 4.30
CA MET A 9 15.84 82.22 3.16
C MET A 9 14.94 80.99 2.89
N LEU A 10 14.42 80.74 1.70
CA LEU A 10 14.66 81.35 0.40
C LEU A 10 13.55 80.82 -0.52
N VAL A 11 13.05 81.71 -1.36
CA VAL A 11 12.72 81.48 -2.78
C VAL A 11 11.42 80.73 -3.11
N LEU A 12 10.37 81.44 -3.56
CA LEU A 12 10.18 82.07 -4.90
C LEU A 12 10.11 80.98 -5.99
N LEU A 13 9.18 80.92 -6.94
CA LEU A 13 8.22 81.83 -7.59
C LEU A 13 7.16 80.92 -8.27
N LEU A 14 5.86 81.23 -8.27
CA LEU A 14 5.19 82.03 -9.33
C LEU A 14 5.68 81.62 -10.75
N ALA A 15 4.87 81.18 -11.71
CA ALA A 15 3.46 81.38 -11.93
C ALA A 15 3.03 80.63 -13.21
N VAL A 16 1.71 80.60 -13.42
CA VAL A 16 1.00 80.55 -14.71
C VAL A 16 0.66 79.17 -15.29
N CYS A 17 -0.59 78.81 -15.00
CA CYS A 17 -1.57 78.14 -15.83
C CYS A 17 -1.27 78.03 -17.33
N LEU A 18 -1.48 76.84 -17.91
CA LEU A 18 -2.48 76.55 -18.96
C LEU A 18 -2.21 75.15 -19.56
N PHE A 19 -3.30 74.45 -19.91
CA PHE A 19 -3.35 73.14 -20.57
C PHE A 19 -2.97 71.90 -19.74
N SER A 20 -3.90 71.45 -18.90
CA SER A 20 -4.00 70.04 -18.53
C SER A 20 -4.58 69.23 -19.70
N THR A 21 -3.79 69.04 -20.76
CA THR A 21 -3.99 67.88 -21.63
C THR A 21 -3.58 66.65 -20.85
N VAL A 22 -4.55 65.80 -20.52
CA VAL A 22 -4.30 64.46 -20.02
C VAL A 22 -3.54 63.71 -21.11
N SER A 23 -2.21 63.65 -20.98
CA SER A 23 -1.43 62.72 -21.77
C SER A 23 -1.79 61.31 -21.30
N PRO A 24 -2.20 60.37 -22.18
CA PRO A 24 -2.17 58.98 -21.81
C PRO A 24 -0.70 58.63 -21.58
N GLU A 25 -0.32 58.40 -20.32
CA GLU A 25 0.94 57.74 -20.01
C GLU A 25 0.94 56.40 -20.76
N LEU A 26 1.74 56.35 -21.81
CA LEU A 26 2.29 55.11 -22.31
C LEU A 26 3.06 54.49 -21.14
N VAL A 27 2.38 53.65 -20.37
CA VAL A 27 3.00 52.71 -19.45
C VAL A 27 3.78 51.75 -20.34
N SER A 28 4.98 52.14 -20.71
CA SER A 28 5.98 51.25 -21.30
C SER A 28 6.29 50.22 -20.23
N SER A 29 5.56 49.11 -20.25
CA SER A 29 5.94 47.95 -19.48
C SER A 29 7.28 47.52 -20.06
N ALA A 30 8.37 47.91 -19.41
CA ALA A 30 9.69 47.39 -19.68
C ALA A 30 9.57 45.87 -19.61
N ALA A 31 9.49 45.24 -20.78
CA ALA A 31 9.41 43.80 -20.89
C ALA A 31 10.72 43.27 -20.33
N SER A 32 10.69 42.87 -19.06
CA SER A 32 11.79 42.16 -18.41
C SER A 32 12.20 41.04 -19.35
N THR A 33 13.37 41.17 -19.98
CA THR A 33 13.92 40.21 -20.93
C THR A 33 14.41 39.00 -20.16
N GLN A 34 13.46 38.26 -19.58
CA GLN A 34 13.75 37.09 -18.76
C GLN A 34 14.49 36.07 -19.64
N LYS A 35 15.78 35.89 -19.36
CA LYS A 35 16.66 34.97 -20.09
C LYS A 35 16.01 33.59 -20.14
N VAL A 36 15.84 33.06 -21.34
CA VAL A 36 15.23 31.73 -21.54
C VAL A 36 16.10 30.67 -20.86
N GLN A 37 15.49 29.87 -19.98
CA GLN A 37 16.19 28.86 -19.20
C GLN A 37 15.39 27.57 -19.06
N ILE A 38 16.07 26.43 -19.18
CA ILE A 38 15.47 25.12 -18.90
C ILE A 38 15.36 24.90 -17.39
N SER A 39 14.22 24.38 -16.94
CA SER A 39 13.89 24.19 -15.51
C SER A 39 14.86 23.30 -14.73
N ALA A 40 15.60 22.43 -15.43
CA ALA A 40 16.66 21.60 -14.85
C ALA A 40 17.67 21.25 -15.94
N ARG A 41 18.96 21.28 -15.60
CA ARG A 41 20.06 20.84 -16.50
C ARG A 41 20.43 19.36 -16.28
N LYS A 42 20.11 18.82 -15.11
CA LYS A 42 20.31 17.42 -14.74
C LYS A 42 19.15 16.96 -13.86
N MET A 43 18.68 15.73 -14.05
CA MET A 43 17.77 15.08 -13.13
C MET A 43 18.00 13.57 -13.10
N THR A 44 17.67 12.97 -11.96
CA THR A 44 17.64 11.52 -11.78
C THR A 44 16.19 11.11 -11.56
N LEU A 45 15.73 10.11 -12.31
CA LEU A 45 14.37 9.57 -12.23
C LEU A 45 14.44 8.05 -12.02
N ILE A 46 13.48 7.50 -11.29
CA ILE A 46 13.29 6.06 -11.21
C ILE A 46 12.40 5.61 -12.37
N LYS A 47 12.69 4.43 -12.96
CA LYS A 47 11.87 3.79 -14.00
C LYS A 47 10.37 3.92 -13.68
N GLY A 48 9.60 4.42 -14.64
CA GLY A 48 8.16 4.67 -14.54
C GLY A 48 7.78 6.06 -14.02
N GLN A 49 8.71 6.83 -13.44
CA GLN A 49 8.43 8.20 -13.01
C GLN A 49 8.28 9.15 -14.19
N LYS A 50 7.46 10.18 -13.97
CA LYS A 50 7.25 11.29 -14.90
C LYS A 50 7.69 12.60 -14.24
N LYS A 51 8.32 13.49 -15.00
CA LYS A 51 8.64 14.85 -14.56
C LYS A 51 8.55 15.81 -15.73
N THR A 52 7.92 16.96 -15.51
CA THR A 52 7.79 17.98 -16.55
C THR A 52 9.01 18.88 -16.58
N LEU A 53 9.64 19.00 -17.75
CA LEU A 53 10.63 20.04 -18.04
C LEU A 53 9.91 21.26 -18.62
N LYS A 54 10.23 22.44 -18.10
CA LYS A 54 9.73 23.73 -18.60
C LYS A 54 10.88 24.58 -19.13
N LEU A 55 10.61 25.38 -20.15
CA LEU A 55 11.48 26.49 -20.56
C LEU A 55 10.88 27.78 -20.00
N LYS A 56 11.50 28.31 -18.93
CA LYS A 56 11.12 29.60 -18.32
C LYS A 56 11.52 30.75 -19.25
N GLY A 57 10.77 31.84 -19.23
CA GLY A 57 11.02 33.03 -20.06
C GLY A 57 10.76 32.83 -21.56
N ASN A 58 10.17 31.71 -21.99
CA ASN A 58 9.91 31.43 -23.39
C ASN A 58 8.39 31.43 -23.69
N ARG A 59 7.97 32.25 -24.65
CA ARG A 59 6.59 32.31 -25.17
C ARG A 59 6.41 31.57 -26.50
N LYS A 60 7.49 31.08 -27.12
CA LYS A 60 7.46 30.39 -28.44
C LYS A 60 7.23 28.88 -28.29
N LYS A 61 6.74 28.23 -29.34
CA LYS A 61 6.57 26.76 -29.39
C LYS A 61 7.92 26.06 -29.23
N VAL A 62 7.96 25.05 -28.36
CA VAL A 62 9.17 24.26 -28.08
C VAL A 62 9.08 22.90 -28.77
N LYS A 63 10.12 22.51 -29.50
CA LYS A 63 10.27 21.15 -30.04
C LYS A 63 11.13 20.32 -29.09
N TRP A 64 10.52 19.33 -28.44
CA TRP A 64 11.19 18.43 -27.52
C TRP A 64 11.70 17.17 -28.22
N SER A 65 12.88 16.69 -27.84
CA SER A 65 13.41 15.41 -28.30
C SER A 65 14.30 14.74 -27.24
N SER A 66 14.53 13.44 -27.39
CA SER A 66 15.41 12.64 -26.54
C SER A 66 16.46 11.96 -27.40
N THR A 67 17.71 11.95 -26.94
CA THR A 67 18.79 11.23 -27.64
C THR A 67 18.67 9.71 -27.52
N LYS A 68 17.99 9.19 -26.49
CA LYS A 68 17.71 7.76 -26.29
C LYS A 68 16.28 7.59 -25.78
N LYS A 69 15.30 7.58 -26.71
CA LYS A 69 13.86 7.46 -26.39
C LYS A 69 13.54 6.21 -25.55
N ALA A 70 14.28 5.12 -25.73
CA ALA A 70 14.14 3.90 -24.94
C ALA A 70 14.53 4.06 -23.45
N VAL A 71 15.45 4.98 -23.14
CA VAL A 71 15.87 5.32 -21.77
C VAL A 71 14.87 6.28 -21.14
N ALA A 72 14.62 7.42 -21.80
CA ALA A 72 13.56 8.35 -21.42
C ALA A 72 12.92 8.99 -22.65
N ALA A 73 11.60 9.07 -22.65
CA ALA A 73 10.83 9.76 -23.69
C ALA A 73 10.33 11.11 -23.16
N VAL A 74 10.13 12.08 -24.05
CA VAL A 74 9.55 13.39 -23.70
C VAL A 74 8.35 13.65 -24.61
N SER A 75 7.24 14.13 -24.04
CA SER A 75 6.05 14.51 -24.80
C SER A 75 6.18 15.92 -25.38
N ALA A 76 5.27 16.30 -26.28
CA ALA A 76 5.18 17.66 -26.81
C ALA A 76 4.99 18.74 -25.72
N LYS A 77 4.38 18.37 -24.58
CA LYS A 77 4.17 19.24 -23.41
C LYS A 77 5.39 19.27 -22.46
N GLY A 78 6.52 18.64 -22.83
CA GLY A 78 7.72 18.58 -22.00
C GLY A 78 7.67 17.56 -20.86
N VAL A 79 6.71 16.63 -20.87
CA VAL A 79 6.61 15.58 -19.83
C VAL A 79 7.61 14.47 -20.15
N VAL A 80 8.67 14.36 -19.35
CA VAL A 80 9.69 13.32 -19.44
C VAL A 80 9.19 12.08 -18.71
N THR A 81 9.21 10.92 -19.37
CA THR A 81 8.85 9.61 -18.83
C THR A 81 10.08 8.70 -18.81
N ALA A 82 10.47 8.24 -17.63
CA ALA A 82 11.59 7.31 -17.44
C ALA A 82 11.19 5.88 -17.81
N ARG A 83 11.87 5.25 -18.77
CA ARG A 83 11.48 3.95 -19.35
C ARG A 83 12.45 2.81 -19.04
N LYS A 84 13.75 3.02 -19.27
CA LYS A 84 14.80 2.01 -19.05
C LYS A 84 15.98 2.65 -18.33
N ALA A 85 16.63 1.89 -17.45
CA ALA A 85 17.84 2.35 -16.76
C ALA A 85 18.91 2.76 -17.77
N GLY A 86 19.60 3.87 -17.48
CA GLY A 86 20.63 4.44 -18.35
C GLY A 86 20.62 5.97 -18.33
N THR A 87 21.51 6.57 -19.12
CA THR A 87 21.63 8.03 -19.24
C THR A 87 21.22 8.49 -20.64
N THR A 88 20.43 9.56 -20.72
CA THR A 88 20.03 10.22 -21.96
C THR A 88 20.03 11.74 -21.80
N VAL A 89 19.85 12.47 -22.91
CA VAL A 89 19.73 13.92 -22.91
C VAL A 89 18.42 14.29 -23.58
N ILE A 90 17.61 15.07 -22.86
CA ILE A 90 16.41 15.70 -23.39
C ILE A 90 16.79 17.07 -23.94
N LYS A 91 16.45 17.32 -25.20
CA LYS A 91 16.70 18.58 -25.91
C LYS A 91 15.39 19.34 -26.09
N ALA A 92 15.44 20.64 -25.84
CA ALA A 92 14.34 21.58 -26.05
C ALA A 92 14.80 22.62 -27.08
N LYS A 93 14.27 22.56 -28.30
CA LYS A 93 14.64 23.45 -29.40
C LYS A 93 13.62 24.58 -29.55
N VAL A 94 14.11 25.81 -29.59
CA VAL A 94 13.33 27.03 -29.85
C VAL A 94 14.06 27.84 -30.94
N GLY A 95 13.52 27.85 -32.15
CA GLY A 95 14.24 28.36 -33.32
C GLY A 95 15.56 27.61 -33.52
N THR A 96 16.68 28.34 -33.54
CA THR A 96 18.04 27.78 -33.66
C THR A 96 18.65 27.39 -32.31
N LYS A 97 18.13 27.88 -31.18
CA LYS A 97 18.68 27.63 -29.85
C LYS A 97 18.23 26.28 -29.29
N ILE A 98 19.15 25.55 -28.66
CA ILE A 98 18.89 24.25 -28.03
C ILE A 98 19.27 24.31 -26.55
N TYR A 99 18.33 23.93 -25.70
CA TYR A 99 18.55 23.74 -24.27
C TYR A 99 18.54 22.25 -23.94
N SER A 100 19.44 21.81 -23.08
CA SER A 100 19.63 20.38 -22.79
C SER A 100 19.48 20.07 -21.31
N CYS A 101 18.87 18.92 -21.02
CA CYS A 101 18.82 18.33 -19.68
C CYS A 101 19.34 16.89 -19.73
N LYS A 102 20.38 16.59 -18.93
CA LYS A 102 20.85 15.22 -18.71
C LYS A 102 19.88 14.47 -17.80
N VAL A 103 19.31 13.38 -18.29
CA VAL A 103 18.39 12.53 -17.54
C VAL A 103 19.06 11.20 -17.25
N ILE A 104 19.20 10.88 -15.96
CA ILE A 104 19.70 9.59 -15.49
C ILE A 104 18.49 8.79 -15.01
N VAL A 105 18.24 7.64 -15.62
CA VAL A 105 17.18 6.73 -15.21
C VAL A 105 17.79 5.60 -14.40
N GLU A 106 17.30 5.44 -13.18
CA GLU A 106 17.67 4.35 -12.29
C GLU A 106 16.55 3.30 -12.22
N ALA A 107 16.90 2.06 -11.94
CA ALA A 107 15.95 0.97 -11.70
C ALA A 107 16.32 0.29 -10.38
N PRO A 108 15.98 0.92 -9.23
CA PRO A 108 16.30 0.36 -7.94
C PRO A 108 15.59 -0.98 -7.73
N LYS A 109 16.26 -1.93 -7.07
CA LYS A 109 15.69 -3.19 -6.63
C LYS A 109 16.28 -3.59 -5.27
N LEU A 110 15.49 -4.26 -4.44
CA LEU A 110 16.01 -4.89 -3.22
C LEU A 110 16.75 -6.18 -3.59
N ASN A 111 17.81 -6.49 -2.84
CA ASN A 111 18.50 -7.78 -2.94
C ASN A 111 17.65 -8.95 -2.44
N LYS A 112 16.75 -8.72 -1.46
CA LYS A 112 15.83 -9.70 -0.90
C LYS A 112 14.47 -9.06 -0.67
N THR A 113 13.41 -9.79 -0.99
CA THR A 113 12.01 -9.39 -0.78
C THR A 113 11.33 -10.18 0.34
N SER A 114 11.94 -11.26 0.79
CA SER A 114 11.55 -12.03 1.98
C SER A 114 12.79 -12.60 2.66
N ILE A 115 12.82 -12.57 3.99
CA ILE A 115 13.84 -13.21 4.82
C ILE A 115 13.19 -13.84 6.05
N THR A 116 13.77 -14.93 6.52
CA THR A 116 13.43 -15.54 7.80
C THR A 116 14.62 -15.38 8.72
N LEU A 117 14.41 -14.84 9.91
CA LEU A 117 15.42 -14.64 10.93
C LEU A 117 15.02 -15.36 12.22
N LYS A 118 16.01 -15.85 12.95
CA LYS A 118 15.85 -16.25 14.35
C LYS A 118 15.91 -15.00 15.23
N GLU A 119 15.39 -15.06 16.44
CA GLU A 119 15.56 -13.97 17.41
C GLU A 119 17.04 -13.58 17.57
N GLY A 120 17.30 -12.28 17.73
CA GLY A 120 18.65 -11.71 17.83
C GLY A 120 19.44 -11.68 16.51
N SER A 121 19.08 -12.50 15.52
CA SER A 121 19.78 -12.58 14.23
C SER A 121 19.58 -11.31 13.39
N SER A 122 20.51 -11.08 12.47
CA SER A 122 20.46 -9.92 11.57
C SER A 122 20.77 -10.28 10.12
N CYS A 123 20.24 -9.49 9.19
CA CYS A 123 20.52 -9.62 7.76
C CYS A 123 20.68 -8.24 7.12
N GLN A 124 21.57 -8.14 6.14
CA GLN A 124 21.79 -6.91 5.39
C GLN A 124 20.87 -6.85 4.16
N LEU A 125 19.96 -5.88 4.15
CA LEU A 125 19.26 -5.49 2.92
C LEU A 125 20.07 -4.44 2.17
N LYS A 126 20.11 -4.57 0.85
CA LYS A 126 20.82 -3.65 -0.06
C LYS A 126 19.85 -3.20 -1.15
N MET A 127 19.80 -1.89 -1.38
CA MET A 127 19.18 -1.33 -2.58
C MET A 127 20.21 -1.32 -3.71
N LEU A 128 19.96 -2.13 -4.74
CA LEU A 128 20.77 -2.22 -5.94
C LEU A 128 20.21 -1.30 -7.02
N GLY A 129 21.04 -0.86 -7.97
CA GLY A 129 20.58 -0.11 -9.14
C GLY A 129 20.19 1.35 -8.88
N THR A 130 20.65 1.93 -7.77
CA THR A 130 20.47 3.34 -7.41
C THR A 130 21.68 3.88 -6.66
N ARG A 131 21.98 5.17 -6.84
CA ARG A 131 22.93 5.92 -6.00
C ARG A 131 22.23 6.91 -5.07
N GLN A 132 20.90 6.95 -5.11
CA GLN A 132 20.12 7.86 -4.27
C GLN A 132 20.10 7.37 -2.82
N LYS A 133 19.99 8.33 -1.88
CA LYS A 133 19.84 8.03 -0.46
C LYS A 133 18.57 7.21 -0.22
N VAL A 134 18.73 6.09 0.47
CA VAL A 134 17.63 5.20 0.86
C VAL A 134 17.15 5.57 2.25
N LYS A 135 15.84 5.69 2.42
CA LYS A 135 15.21 5.82 3.74
C LYS A 135 14.61 4.47 4.12
N TRP A 136 15.05 3.91 5.24
CA TRP A 136 14.55 2.64 5.74
C TRP A 136 13.54 2.86 6.86
N SER A 137 12.55 1.97 6.93
CA SER A 137 11.53 1.96 7.99
C SER A 137 11.10 0.53 8.26
N SER A 138 10.70 0.26 9.49
CA SER A 138 10.06 -1.00 9.90
C SER A 138 8.62 -0.71 10.27
N SER A 139 7.69 -1.58 9.83
CA SER A 139 6.28 -1.49 10.25
C SER A 139 6.09 -1.84 11.72
N ALA A 140 6.92 -2.71 12.29
CA ALA A 140 6.85 -3.15 13.68
C ALA A 140 8.23 -3.06 14.33
N LYS A 141 8.61 -1.87 14.82
CA LYS A 141 9.93 -1.61 15.43
C LYS A 141 10.21 -2.44 16.70
N SER A 142 9.16 -2.95 17.36
CA SER A 142 9.24 -3.87 18.49
C SER A 142 9.66 -5.29 18.06
N VAL A 143 9.28 -5.71 16.85
CA VAL A 143 9.56 -7.06 16.31
C VAL A 143 10.86 -7.08 15.50
N VAL A 144 11.02 -6.12 14.57
CA VAL A 144 12.18 -6.02 13.68
C VAL A 144 12.60 -4.57 13.57
N THR A 145 13.89 -4.31 13.66
CA THR A 145 14.46 -3.00 13.37
C THR A 145 15.30 -3.01 12.11
N VAL A 146 15.44 -1.85 11.49
CA VAL A 146 16.34 -1.63 10.36
C VAL A 146 17.14 -0.35 10.61
N SER A 147 18.45 -0.43 10.42
CA SER A 147 19.34 0.73 10.51
C SER A 147 19.29 1.60 9.25
N ALA A 148 19.89 2.79 9.30
CA ALA A 148 20.00 3.68 8.16
C ALA A 148 20.76 3.06 6.96
N THR A 149 21.61 2.06 7.20
CA THR A 149 22.36 1.34 6.17
C THR A 149 21.64 0.08 5.66
N GLY A 150 20.47 -0.26 6.20
CA GLY A 150 19.70 -1.44 5.79
C GLY A 150 20.04 -2.74 6.54
N LYS A 151 20.81 -2.68 7.63
CA LYS A 151 20.98 -3.82 8.54
C LYS A 151 19.69 -4.05 9.31
N VAL A 152 19.04 -5.18 9.06
CA VAL A 152 17.79 -5.63 9.68
C VAL A 152 18.12 -6.54 10.85
N LYS A 153 17.56 -6.28 12.04
CA LYS A 153 17.75 -7.11 13.25
C LYS A 153 16.40 -7.53 13.82
N ALA A 154 16.24 -8.82 14.06
CA ALA A 154 15.09 -9.38 14.78
C ALA A 154 15.25 -9.12 16.29
N LYS A 155 14.20 -8.62 16.94
CA LYS A 155 14.22 -8.22 18.35
C LYS A 155 13.46 -9.18 19.26
N GLN A 156 12.16 -9.33 19.05
CA GLN A 156 11.28 -10.03 19.97
C GLN A 156 10.30 -10.89 19.19
N VAL A 157 10.03 -12.09 19.73
CA VAL A 157 9.06 -13.03 19.18
C VAL A 157 7.91 -13.17 20.17
N LYS A 158 6.71 -12.79 19.75
CA LYS A 158 5.48 -13.34 20.33
C LYS A 158 4.91 -14.32 19.32
N LYS A 159 5.43 -15.56 19.30
CA LYS A 159 5.05 -16.67 18.38
C LYS A 159 4.95 -16.28 16.89
N ASP A 160 5.93 -16.68 16.08
CA ASP A 160 5.95 -16.54 14.60
C ASP A 160 5.50 -15.16 14.06
N THR A 161 6.02 -14.09 14.64
CA THR A 161 5.72 -12.72 14.21
C THR A 161 6.42 -12.34 12.91
N SER A 162 5.76 -11.55 12.06
CA SER A 162 6.36 -11.00 10.85
C SER A 162 6.27 -9.46 10.80
N ALA A 163 7.27 -8.83 10.18
CA ALA A 163 7.36 -7.38 10.03
C ALA A 163 7.82 -7.00 8.61
N ARG A 164 7.46 -5.80 8.15
CA ARG A 164 7.86 -5.29 6.83
C ARG A 164 8.93 -4.23 6.99
N ILE A 165 10.04 -4.45 6.30
CA ILE A 165 11.05 -3.43 6.10
C ILE A 165 10.80 -2.72 4.78
N THR A 166 10.59 -1.41 4.84
CA THR A 166 10.37 -0.56 3.66
C THR A 166 11.58 0.32 3.39
N ALA A 167 12.13 0.22 2.18
CA ALA A 167 13.09 1.13 1.60
C ALA A 167 12.38 2.14 0.69
N SER A 168 12.52 3.43 0.99
CA SER A 168 12.05 4.52 0.12
C SER A 168 13.23 5.16 -0.61
N VAL A 169 13.14 5.22 -1.93
CA VAL A 169 14.14 5.82 -2.83
C VAL A 169 13.41 6.66 -3.86
N GLY A 170 13.81 7.93 -4.00
CA GLY A 170 13.24 8.83 -5.02
C GLY A 170 11.71 8.95 -5.00
N GLY A 171 11.06 8.75 -3.85
CA GLY A 171 9.59 8.75 -3.71
C GLY A 171 8.89 7.43 -4.05
N LYS A 172 9.62 6.39 -4.48
CA LYS A 172 9.10 5.02 -4.60
C LYS A 172 9.42 4.20 -3.35
N LYS A 173 8.55 3.24 -3.02
CA LYS A 173 8.72 2.30 -1.91
C LYS A 173 9.02 0.90 -2.43
N TYR A 174 9.94 0.21 -1.75
CA TYR A 174 10.34 -1.17 -1.96
C TYR A 174 10.27 -1.88 -0.62
N SER A 175 10.01 -3.19 -0.62
CA SER A 175 9.80 -3.87 0.64
C SER A 175 10.33 -5.28 0.71
N CYS A 176 10.72 -5.65 1.93
CA CYS A 176 11.10 -6.99 2.31
C CYS A 176 10.25 -7.45 3.50
N ARG A 177 9.62 -8.63 3.36
CA ARG A 177 8.98 -9.34 4.48
C ARG A 177 10.07 -9.96 5.35
N VAL A 178 9.93 -9.83 6.66
CA VAL A 178 10.82 -10.45 7.65
C VAL A 178 9.97 -11.32 8.54
N LEU A 179 10.12 -12.63 8.44
CA LEU A 179 9.54 -13.59 9.37
C LEU A 179 10.53 -13.83 10.50
N VAL A 180 10.10 -13.70 11.76
CA VAL A 180 10.91 -14.04 12.91
C VAL A 180 10.42 -15.34 13.49
N LYS A 181 11.24 -16.39 13.41
CA LYS A 181 10.95 -17.69 14.00
C LYS A 181 11.47 -17.74 15.44
N ASP A 182 10.68 -18.35 16.30
CA ASP A 182 11.13 -18.73 17.62
C ASP A 182 12.20 -19.83 17.52
N VAL A 183 13.26 -19.71 18.31
CA VAL A 183 14.20 -20.79 18.54
C VAL A 183 13.83 -21.38 19.89
N LYS A 184 12.80 -22.23 19.92
CA LYS A 184 12.73 -23.19 21.01
C LYS A 184 14.04 -23.99 20.93
N ALA A 185 14.89 -23.86 21.95
CA ALA A 185 16.19 -24.49 21.98
C ALA A 185 16.05 -25.97 21.60
N ALA A 186 16.63 -26.35 20.46
CA ALA A 186 16.80 -27.76 20.13
C ALA A 186 17.93 -28.27 21.04
N THR A 187 17.56 -28.95 22.12
CA THR A 187 18.45 -29.81 22.89
C THR A 187 18.97 -30.92 21.97
N PRO A 188 20.27 -31.26 21.97
CA PRO A 188 20.81 -32.34 21.14
C PRO A 188 20.26 -33.70 21.59
N GLU A 189 20.04 -34.60 20.62
CA GLU A 189 19.63 -35.99 20.82
C GLU A 189 20.61 -36.74 21.73
N THR A 190 20.09 -37.49 22.71
CA THR A 190 20.81 -38.57 23.38
C THR A 190 19.81 -39.70 23.69
N GLU A 191 20.25 -40.92 23.42
CA GLU A 191 19.55 -42.20 23.38
C GLU A 191 18.64 -42.51 24.59
N ALA A 192 17.60 -43.31 24.31
CA ALA A 192 16.88 -44.14 25.29
C ALA A 192 17.41 -45.59 25.16
N PRO A 193 17.35 -46.48 26.19
CA PRO A 193 16.04 -46.88 26.74
C PRO A 193 15.93 -47.33 28.23
N LYS A 194 14.68 -47.22 28.71
CA LYS A 194 13.89 -48.13 29.61
C LYS A 194 14.07 -48.07 31.16
N PRO A 195 13.11 -48.61 31.97
CA PRO A 195 12.08 -47.82 32.68
C PRO A 195 12.02 -48.07 34.20
N SER A 196 11.33 -47.22 34.96
CA SER A 196 10.89 -47.56 36.33
C SER A 196 9.58 -46.85 36.66
N GLN A 197 8.65 -47.61 37.23
CA GLN A 197 7.26 -47.30 37.54
C GLN A 197 7.13 -46.72 38.98
N PRO A 198 5.91 -46.43 39.51
CA PRO A 198 5.58 -45.14 40.13
C PRO A 198 5.50 -45.20 41.66
N GLU A 199 5.60 -44.05 42.33
CA GLU A 199 5.11 -43.90 43.70
C GLU A 199 4.16 -42.71 43.85
N THR A 200 3.12 -43.03 44.61
CA THR A 200 1.90 -42.29 44.93
C THR A 200 2.13 -41.67 46.30
N GLU A 201 1.80 -40.39 46.50
CA GLU A 201 1.43 -39.92 47.83
C GLU A 201 0.48 -38.73 47.78
N ALA A 202 -0.64 -38.88 48.46
CA ALA A 202 -1.57 -37.82 48.84
C ALA A 202 -1.04 -37.10 50.11
N PRO A 203 -1.60 -35.95 50.50
CA PRO A 203 -2.59 -36.02 51.56
C PRO A 203 -3.79 -35.06 51.44
N LYS A 204 -4.74 -35.33 52.35
CA LYS A 204 -6.13 -34.88 52.53
C LYS A 204 -6.21 -33.51 53.29
N PRO A 205 -7.37 -32.97 53.76
CA PRO A 205 -7.92 -31.65 53.40
C PRO A 205 -8.04 -30.66 54.58
N SER A 206 -8.34 -29.38 54.34
CA SER A 206 -8.93 -28.48 55.36
C SER A 206 -9.69 -27.32 54.72
N GLN A 207 -10.81 -26.95 55.34
CA GLN A 207 -11.86 -26.02 54.88
C GLN A 207 -11.73 -24.63 55.59
N PRO A 208 -12.69 -23.68 55.46
CA PRO A 208 -12.43 -22.29 55.06
C PRO A 208 -12.30 -21.29 56.23
N GLU A 209 -11.65 -20.14 55.99
CA GLU A 209 -11.72 -18.98 56.88
C GLU A 209 -12.00 -17.66 56.13
N THR A 210 -12.69 -16.80 56.85
CA THR A 210 -13.51 -15.65 56.48
C THR A 210 -12.70 -14.35 56.33
N GLU A 211 -13.19 -13.45 55.48
CA GLU A 211 -12.67 -12.11 55.16
C GLU A 211 -12.65 -11.09 56.32
N ALA A 212 -11.69 -10.16 56.27
CA ALA A 212 -11.82 -8.76 56.68
C ALA A 212 -10.82 -7.87 55.88
N PRO A 213 -11.10 -6.55 55.69
CA PRO A 213 -10.85 -5.85 54.43
C PRO A 213 -9.47 -5.17 54.32
N LYS A 214 -8.92 -5.12 53.09
CA LYS A 214 -7.75 -4.30 52.70
C LYS A 214 -8.16 -3.21 51.68
N PRO A 215 -7.40 -2.10 51.59
CA PRO A 215 -7.87 -0.80 51.14
C PRO A 215 -8.12 -0.72 49.63
N SER A 216 -9.02 0.19 49.28
CA SER A 216 -9.37 0.64 47.94
C SER A 216 -8.15 0.78 47.03
N GLN A 217 -8.05 -0.17 46.11
CA GLN A 217 -7.14 -0.15 44.97
C GLN A 217 -7.62 0.92 43.96
N PRO A 218 -6.73 1.70 43.33
CA PRO A 218 -7.14 2.57 42.23
C PRO A 218 -7.78 1.72 41.13
N GLU A 219 -8.94 2.19 40.66
CA GLU A 219 -9.71 1.60 39.57
C GLU A 219 -8.79 1.26 38.39
N PRO A 220 -8.80 0.01 37.87
CA PRO A 220 -7.98 -0.34 36.72
C PRO A 220 -8.35 0.58 35.55
N GLU A 221 -7.39 1.33 35.03
CA GLU A 221 -7.56 2.01 33.74
C GLU A 221 -8.13 1.00 32.74
N ALA A 222 -9.28 1.34 32.15
CA ALA A 222 -9.95 0.51 31.17
C ALA A 222 -8.93 -0.02 30.14
N PRO A 223 -8.89 -1.34 29.87
CA PRO A 223 -7.97 -1.87 28.87
C PRO A 223 -8.22 -1.14 27.56
N LYS A 224 -7.16 -0.53 27.00
CA LYS A 224 -7.20 0.09 25.66
C LYS A 224 -7.91 -0.89 24.71
N PRO A 225 -8.92 -0.47 23.94
CA PRO A 225 -9.68 -1.38 23.09
C PRO A 225 -8.72 -2.21 22.24
N GLN A 226 -8.77 -3.54 22.38
CA GLN A 226 -8.05 -4.40 21.46
C GLN A 226 -8.58 -4.10 20.05
N ALA A 227 -7.66 -3.81 19.12
CA ALA A 227 -8.04 -3.50 17.75
C ALA A 227 -8.87 -4.66 17.17
N THR A 228 -10.01 -4.32 16.55
CA THR A 228 -10.92 -5.30 15.91
C THR A 228 -10.16 -6.15 14.88
N GLY A 229 -10.65 -7.36 14.58
CA GLY A 229 -10.04 -8.19 13.52
C GLY A 229 -10.00 -7.48 12.17
N PHE A 230 -11.03 -6.68 11.87
CA PHE A 230 -11.08 -5.80 10.71
C PHE A 230 -9.91 -4.81 10.71
N ALA A 231 -9.71 -4.07 11.80
CA ALA A 231 -8.62 -3.10 11.93
C ALA A 231 -7.24 -3.78 11.81
N ARG A 232 -7.06 -4.96 12.40
CA ARG A 232 -5.83 -5.76 12.29
C ARG A 232 -5.56 -6.20 10.85
N LEU A 233 -6.58 -6.69 10.13
CA LEU A 233 -6.44 -7.07 8.71
C LEU A 233 -6.16 -5.87 7.82
N LYS A 234 -6.89 -4.76 8.02
CA LYS A 234 -6.68 -3.49 7.31
C LYS A 234 -5.25 -3.00 7.49
N ASP A 235 -4.75 -2.95 8.73
CA ASP A 235 -3.36 -2.56 9.01
C ASP A 235 -2.37 -3.54 8.37
N TYR A 236 -2.63 -4.84 8.43
CA TYR A 236 -1.81 -5.84 7.76
C TYR A 236 -1.78 -5.63 6.23
N ILE A 237 -2.91 -5.36 5.58
CA ILE A 237 -2.96 -5.14 4.13
C ILE A 237 -2.28 -3.82 3.75
N LEU A 238 -2.52 -2.73 4.48
CA LEU A 238 -1.85 -1.45 4.26
C LEU A 238 -0.33 -1.56 4.47
N THR A 239 0.07 -2.36 5.45
CA THR A 239 1.46 -2.60 5.78
C THR A 239 2.12 -3.53 4.77
N PHE A 240 1.56 -4.73 4.52
CA PHE A 240 2.18 -5.87 3.82
C PHE A 240 1.66 -6.13 2.39
N GLY A 241 0.57 -5.47 2.00
CA GLY A 241 0.00 -5.56 0.66
C GLY A 241 0.79 -4.87 -0.45
N LYS A 242 0.40 -5.16 -1.69
CA LYS A 242 0.80 -4.44 -2.90
C LYS A 242 -0.27 -3.42 -3.24
N GLU A 243 0.12 -2.33 -3.89
CA GLU A 243 -0.83 -1.32 -4.37
C GLU A 243 -1.23 -1.66 -5.81
N ASN A 244 -2.53 -1.67 -6.10
CA ASN A 244 -3.06 -1.81 -7.46
C ASN A 244 -3.12 -0.44 -8.18
N THR A 245 -3.52 -0.43 -9.45
CA THR A 245 -3.58 0.82 -10.25
C THR A 245 -4.63 1.81 -9.75
N ALA A 246 -5.64 1.35 -9.00
CA ALA A 246 -6.64 2.18 -8.35
C ALA A 246 -6.16 2.75 -6.99
N GLY A 247 -4.95 2.36 -6.54
CA GLY A 247 -4.38 2.79 -5.27
C GLY A 247 -4.83 1.96 -4.06
N ASN A 248 -5.65 0.92 -4.26
CA ASN A 248 -6.06 0.01 -3.19
C ASN A 248 -4.93 -0.98 -2.87
N TYR A 249 -4.84 -1.35 -1.60
CA TYR A 249 -3.82 -2.28 -1.12
C TYR A 249 -4.40 -3.68 -1.09
N PHE A 250 -3.61 -4.69 -1.47
CA PHE A 250 -4.09 -6.06 -1.48
C PHE A 250 -2.99 -7.06 -1.13
N ILE A 251 -3.40 -8.16 -0.52
CA ILE A 251 -2.59 -9.37 -0.39
C ILE A 251 -3.18 -10.44 -1.30
N ASN A 252 -2.34 -11.30 -1.86
CA ASN A 252 -2.81 -12.37 -2.72
C ASN A 252 -1.92 -13.61 -2.65
N MET A 253 -2.52 -14.74 -3.01
CA MET A 253 -1.85 -16.02 -3.11
C MET A 253 -2.34 -16.73 -4.39
N LYS A 254 -1.43 -17.42 -5.06
CA LYS A 254 -1.71 -18.13 -6.31
C LYS A 254 -1.33 -19.59 -6.18
N ASN A 255 -2.09 -20.45 -6.87
CA ASN A 255 -1.80 -21.87 -7.08
C ASN A 255 -1.51 -22.62 -5.77
N LEU A 256 -2.33 -22.36 -4.74
CA LEU A 256 -2.29 -23.09 -3.46
C LEU A 256 -2.34 -24.60 -3.69
N TYR A 257 -3.17 -25.03 -4.64
CA TYR A 257 -3.34 -26.43 -5.02
C TYR A 257 -2.62 -26.67 -6.35
N LYS A 258 -1.70 -27.64 -6.35
CA LYS A 258 -0.88 -27.99 -7.51
C LYS A 258 -1.78 -28.33 -8.71
N GLY A 259 -1.48 -27.77 -9.88
CA GLY A 259 -2.27 -27.98 -11.10
C GLY A 259 -3.51 -27.08 -11.24
N THR A 260 -3.84 -26.25 -10.24
CA THR A 260 -4.89 -25.24 -10.35
C THR A 260 -4.31 -23.89 -10.77
N ASN A 261 -5.14 -23.08 -11.42
CA ASN A 261 -4.84 -21.67 -11.71
C ASN A 261 -5.75 -20.77 -10.86
N TYR A 262 -5.66 -20.98 -9.55
CA TYR A 262 -6.48 -20.28 -8.57
C TYR A 262 -5.72 -19.09 -8.02
N THR A 263 -6.40 -17.95 -7.94
CA THR A 263 -5.90 -16.75 -7.26
C THR A 263 -6.86 -16.33 -6.17
N TYR A 264 -6.36 -16.31 -4.94
CA TYR A 264 -7.07 -15.77 -3.78
C TYR A 264 -6.51 -14.39 -3.47
N GLY A 265 -7.36 -13.45 -3.08
CA GLY A 265 -6.95 -12.10 -2.72
C GLY A 265 -7.84 -11.51 -1.64
N ILE A 266 -7.26 -10.61 -0.86
CA ILE A 266 -8.00 -9.70 0.03
C ILE A 266 -7.52 -8.30 -0.29
N VAL A 267 -8.45 -7.47 -0.77
CA VAL A 267 -8.21 -6.06 -1.13
C VAL A 267 -8.82 -5.21 -0.03
N TYR A 268 -8.08 -4.19 0.41
CA TYR A 268 -8.64 -3.13 1.22
C TYR A 268 -9.03 -1.95 0.31
N ASN A 269 -10.33 -1.74 0.16
CA ASN A 269 -10.90 -0.62 -0.56
C ASN A 269 -10.94 0.60 0.36
N ARG A 270 -10.14 1.62 0.02
CA ARG A 270 -9.98 2.81 0.88
C ARG A 270 -11.13 3.81 0.78
N VAL A 271 -11.93 3.72 -0.30
CA VAL A 271 -13.05 4.63 -0.53
C VAL A 271 -14.24 4.17 0.31
N GLU A 272 -14.56 2.88 0.24
CA GLU A 272 -15.70 2.28 0.93
C GLU A 272 -15.36 1.80 2.35
N ASP A 273 -14.09 1.94 2.77
CA ASP A 273 -13.53 1.37 4.00
C ASP A 273 -13.94 -0.10 4.23
N GLN A 274 -13.69 -0.94 3.22
CA GLN A 274 -14.20 -2.30 3.14
C GLN A 274 -13.12 -3.29 2.69
N LEU A 275 -13.24 -4.53 3.14
CA LEU A 275 -12.44 -5.65 2.66
C LEU A 275 -13.17 -6.39 1.53
N GLU A 276 -12.50 -6.57 0.41
CA GLU A 276 -12.99 -7.37 -0.72
C GLU A 276 -12.20 -8.67 -0.76
N PHE A 277 -12.88 -9.78 -0.49
CA PHE A 277 -12.36 -11.14 -0.57
C PHE A 277 -12.61 -11.65 -1.99
N LEU A 278 -11.54 -11.91 -2.75
CA LEU A 278 -11.63 -12.38 -4.13
C LEU A 278 -11.09 -13.79 -4.28
N PHE A 279 -11.82 -14.62 -5.01
CA PHE A 279 -11.36 -15.91 -5.50
C PHE A 279 -11.59 -15.97 -7.02
N LEU A 280 -10.48 -16.03 -7.76
CA LEU A 280 -10.46 -16.04 -9.22
C LEU A 280 -10.00 -17.41 -9.73
N THR A 281 -10.71 -17.91 -10.72
CA THR A 281 -10.32 -19.12 -11.46
C THR A 281 -10.22 -18.83 -12.95
N GLU A 282 -9.29 -19.49 -13.63
CA GLU A 282 -9.16 -19.37 -15.07
C GLU A 282 -8.59 -20.66 -15.66
N SER A 283 -9.32 -21.26 -16.61
CA SER A 283 -8.90 -22.43 -17.38
C SER A 283 -8.76 -22.09 -18.87
N SER A 284 -8.52 -23.09 -19.72
CA SER A 284 -8.59 -22.92 -21.18
C SER A 284 -10.02 -22.69 -21.68
N LYS A 285 -11.04 -23.12 -20.93
CA LYS A 285 -12.45 -23.12 -21.35
C LYS A 285 -13.27 -22.00 -20.70
N ASP A 286 -12.91 -21.59 -19.49
CA ASP A 286 -13.71 -20.69 -18.67
C ASP A 286 -12.85 -19.76 -17.80
N LYS A 287 -13.53 -18.82 -17.17
CA LYS A 287 -13.01 -17.99 -16.08
C LYS A 287 -14.15 -17.68 -15.11
N SER A 288 -13.82 -17.53 -13.84
CA SER A 288 -14.81 -17.13 -12.84
C SER A 288 -14.22 -16.26 -11.75
N SER A 289 -15.08 -15.50 -11.07
CA SER A 289 -14.72 -14.67 -9.92
C SER A 289 -15.81 -14.71 -8.86
N MET A 290 -15.46 -15.19 -7.67
CA MET A 290 -16.26 -15.06 -6.45
C MET A 290 -15.71 -13.89 -5.63
N THR A 291 -16.57 -12.95 -5.27
CA THR A 291 -16.21 -11.77 -4.48
C THR A 291 -17.15 -11.62 -3.30
N MET A 292 -16.60 -11.53 -2.09
CA MET A 292 -17.35 -11.24 -0.85
C MET A 292 -16.86 -9.94 -0.23
N TYR A 293 -17.79 -9.13 0.26
CA TYR A 293 -17.51 -7.82 0.83
C TYR A 293 -17.74 -7.84 2.35
N VAL A 294 -16.74 -7.39 3.12
CA VAL A 294 -16.78 -7.40 4.59
C VAL A 294 -16.42 -6.02 5.13
N MET A 295 -17.31 -5.44 5.95
CA MET A 295 -17.11 -4.18 6.66
C MET A 295 -16.74 -4.45 8.13
N GLU A 296 -16.38 -3.41 8.88
CA GLU A 296 -16.22 -3.53 10.34
C GLU A 296 -17.56 -3.88 11.00
N ASN A 297 -17.56 -4.87 11.89
CA ASN A 297 -18.75 -5.41 12.57
C ASN A 297 -19.89 -5.78 11.60
N PRO A 298 -19.68 -6.74 10.69
CA PRO A 298 -20.60 -6.97 9.59
C PRO A 298 -21.86 -7.71 10.07
N VAL A 299 -23.02 -7.14 9.76
CA VAL A 299 -24.34 -7.82 9.87
C VAL A 299 -24.71 -8.56 8.58
N SER A 300 -24.07 -8.20 7.47
CA SER A 300 -24.23 -8.83 6.18
C SER A 300 -22.92 -8.77 5.40
N ALA A 301 -22.65 -9.80 4.60
CA ALA A 301 -21.55 -9.85 3.67
C ALA A 301 -22.08 -10.10 2.24
N PRO A 302 -22.31 -9.02 1.46
CA PRO A 302 -22.70 -9.14 0.06
C PRO A 302 -21.69 -9.98 -0.71
N THR A 303 -22.18 -10.88 -1.54
CA THR A 303 -21.36 -11.85 -2.27
C THR A 303 -21.84 -11.98 -3.70
N ASN A 304 -20.91 -11.85 -4.64
CA ASN A 304 -21.17 -11.93 -6.07
C ASN A 304 -20.33 -13.04 -6.70
N TYR A 305 -20.96 -13.85 -7.55
CA TYR A 305 -20.28 -14.84 -8.35
C TYR A 305 -20.55 -14.62 -9.83
N LEU A 306 -19.47 -14.41 -10.58
CA LEU A 306 -19.48 -14.30 -12.03
C LEU A 306 -18.76 -15.50 -12.64
N PHE A 307 -19.42 -16.21 -13.54
CA PHE A 307 -18.87 -17.32 -14.31
C PHE A 307 -19.05 -17.06 -15.81
N LEU A 308 -17.99 -17.28 -16.60
CA LEU A 308 -17.99 -17.03 -18.04
C LEU A 308 -17.22 -18.12 -18.80
N MET A 309 -17.86 -18.72 -19.79
CA MET A 309 -17.18 -19.53 -20.80
C MET A 309 -16.41 -18.62 -21.76
N LYS A 310 -15.16 -18.99 -22.12
CA LYS A 310 -14.28 -18.17 -22.97
C LYS A 310 -14.73 -18.08 -24.42
N ASN A 311 -15.41 -19.11 -24.91
CA ASN A 311 -16.07 -19.10 -26.23
C ASN A 311 -17.39 -18.32 -26.23
N LEU A 312 -17.77 -17.70 -25.09
CA LEU A 312 -19.00 -16.96 -24.90
C LEU A 312 -20.29 -17.79 -25.09
N SER A 313 -20.21 -19.13 -25.04
CA SER A 313 -21.38 -20.00 -25.20
C SER A 313 -22.28 -20.04 -23.97
N GLY A 314 -21.83 -19.50 -22.84
CA GLY A 314 -22.60 -19.47 -21.61
C GLY A 314 -21.89 -18.76 -20.47
N GLY A 315 -22.68 -18.39 -19.46
CA GLY A 315 -22.19 -17.68 -18.29
C GLY A 315 -23.34 -17.17 -17.44
N PHE A 316 -23.04 -16.80 -16.20
CA PHE A 316 -24.02 -16.25 -15.29
C PHE A 316 -23.38 -15.30 -14.28
N GLU A 317 -24.20 -14.40 -13.76
CA GLU A 317 -23.90 -13.55 -12.61
C GLU A 317 -24.97 -13.83 -11.55
N VAL A 318 -24.54 -14.19 -10.35
CA VAL A 318 -25.45 -14.45 -9.22
C VAL A 318 -24.98 -13.75 -7.96
N LYS A 319 -25.94 -13.31 -7.13
CA LYS A 319 -25.66 -12.57 -5.89
C LYS A 319 -26.34 -13.21 -4.69
N ALA A 320 -25.72 -13.07 -3.52
CA ALA A 320 -26.29 -13.43 -2.24
C ALA A 320 -25.83 -12.45 -1.17
N ASN A 321 -26.52 -12.45 -0.03
CA ASN A 321 -26.09 -11.74 1.17
C ASN A 321 -25.86 -12.78 2.26
N LEU A 322 -24.60 -13.04 2.63
CA LEU A 322 -24.32 -13.91 3.77
C LEU A 322 -24.64 -13.18 5.06
N ASN A 323 -25.07 -13.93 6.07
CA ASN A 323 -25.05 -13.48 7.45
C ASN A 323 -23.77 -14.03 8.11
N PRO A 324 -22.77 -13.18 8.41
CA PRO A 324 -21.54 -13.62 9.06
C PRO A 324 -21.81 -14.35 10.38
N ALA A 325 -22.78 -13.89 11.16
CA ALA A 325 -23.02 -14.46 12.49
C ALA A 325 -23.47 -15.93 12.45
N THR A 326 -24.10 -16.37 11.36
CA THR A 326 -24.70 -17.71 11.25
C THR A 326 -24.03 -18.61 10.21
N TYR A 327 -23.17 -18.07 9.35
CA TYR A 327 -22.51 -18.88 8.32
C TYR A 327 -21.39 -19.73 8.94
N ASP A 328 -21.55 -21.04 8.89
CA ASP A 328 -20.64 -22.05 9.46
C ASP A 328 -19.51 -22.48 8.52
N GLY A 329 -19.61 -22.15 7.23
CA GLY A 329 -18.67 -22.61 6.19
C GLY A 329 -19.18 -23.77 5.34
N GLU A 330 -20.31 -24.39 5.69
CA GLU A 330 -20.86 -25.57 5.04
C GLU A 330 -22.31 -25.36 4.56
N SER A 331 -23.09 -24.61 5.33
CA SER A 331 -24.48 -24.26 5.05
C SER A 331 -24.65 -23.67 3.65
N LYS A 332 -25.54 -24.27 2.85
CA LYS A 332 -25.87 -23.76 1.52
C LYS A 332 -26.71 -22.49 1.65
N ILE A 333 -26.37 -21.48 0.86
CA ILE A 333 -27.14 -20.25 0.72
C ILE A 333 -27.82 -20.19 -0.66
N ALA A 334 -28.93 -19.46 -0.73
CA ALA A 334 -29.61 -19.21 -1.99
C ALA A 334 -28.98 -18.01 -2.70
N PHE A 335 -28.39 -18.26 -3.86
CA PHE A 335 -27.96 -17.22 -4.77
C PHE A 335 -29.10 -16.83 -5.70
N GLN A 336 -29.27 -15.53 -5.92
CA GLN A 336 -30.22 -14.95 -6.88
C GLN A 336 -29.54 -14.76 -8.23
N VAL A 337 -30.20 -15.16 -9.30
CA VAL A 337 -29.67 -15.01 -10.66
C VAL A 337 -29.94 -13.59 -11.16
N GLU A 338 -28.87 -12.85 -11.42
CA GLU A 338 -28.93 -11.51 -11.99
C GLU A 338 -28.91 -11.58 -13.52
N LYS A 339 -28.05 -12.44 -14.06
CA LYS A 339 -27.88 -12.67 -15.49
C LYS A 339 -27.54 -14.13 -15.74
N SER A 340 -28.06 -14.70 -16.82
CA SER A 340 -27.71 -16.05 -17.27
C SER A 340 -27.81 -16.15 -18.79
N VAL A 341 -26.84 -16.82 -19.39
CA VAL A 341 -26.76 -17.10 -20.83
C VAL A 341 -26.36 -18.57 -21.00
N GLY A 342 -26.97 -19.26 -21.97
CA GLY A 342 -26.69 -20.67 -22.26
C GLY A 342 -27.57 -21.69 -21.52
N GLY A 343 -28.55 -21.22 -20.74
CA GLY A 343 -29.64 -22.07 -20.23
C GLY A 343 -29.29 -23.05 -19.11
N ALA A 344 -28.21 -22.80 -18.36
CA ALA A 344 -27.86 -23.64 -17.20
C ALA A 344 -29.00 -23.65 -16.14
N PRO A 345 -29.42 -24.81 -15.63
CA PRO A 345 -30.46 -24.88 -14.60
C PRO A 345 -30.08 -24.13 -13.32
N TYR A 346 -31.06 -23.48 -12.68
CA TYR A 346 -30.86 -22.73 -11.43
C TYR A 346 -30.11 -23.55 -10.37
N GLN A 347 -30.52 -24.80 -10.15
CA GLN A 347 -29.93 -25.66 -9.13
C GLN A 347 -28.43 -25.89 -9.38
N ALA A 348 -28.02 -26.12 -10.62
CA ALA A 348 -26.63 -26.30 -10.99
C ALA A 348 -25.80 -25.02 -10.78
N ILE A 349 -26.39 -23.85 -11.10
CA ILE A 349 -25.76 -22.55 -10.83
C ILE A 349 -25.57 -22.35 -9.32
N ASN A 350 -26.62 -22.61 -8.53
CA ASN A 350 -26.60 -22.41 -7.09
C ASN A 350 -25.62 -23.36 -6.38
N ASP A 351 -25.56 -24.63 -6.79
CA ASP A 351 -24.61 -25.60 -6.26
C ASP A 351 -23.15 -25.22 -6.59
N LEU A 352 -22.89 -24.80 -7.83
CA LEU A 352 -21.56 -24.32 -8.22
C LEU A 352 -21.15 -23.04 -7.46
N ALA A 353 -22.09 -22.11 -7.25
CA ALA A 353 -21.84 -20.89 -6.49
C ALA A 353 -21.47 -21.20 -5.03
N ASN A 354 -22.21 -22.10 -4.37
CA ASN A 354 -21.91 -22.53 -3.01
C ASN A 354 -20.56 -23.26 -2.91
N ALA A 355 -20.27 -24.19 -3.81
CA ALA A 355 -18.97 -24.88 -3.84
C ALA A 355 -17.80 -23.90 -4.06
N THR A 356 -17.99 -22.92 -4.92
CA THR A 356 -16.98 -21.87 -5.18
C THR A 356 -16.79 -20.96 -3.96
N LEU A 357 -17.87 -20.64 -3.25
CA LEU A 357 -17.81 -19.85 -2.02
C LEU A 357 -17.03 -20.58 -0.93
N GLN A 358 -17.34 -21.85 -0.69
CA GLN A 358 -16.62 -22.70 0.27
C GLN A 358 -15.12 -22.80 -0.06
N ALA A 359 -14.79 -23.02 -1.34
CA ALA A 359 -13.40 -23.01 -1.80
C ALA A 359 -12.72 -21.64 -1.63
N GLY A 360 -13.48 -20.55 -1.77
CA GLY A 360 -13.07 -19.18 -1.47
C GLY A 360 -12.67 -19.05 0.00
N PHE A 361 -13.56 -19.42 0.93
CA PHE A 361 -13.31 -19.41 2.37
C PHE A 361 -12.04 -20.19 2.73
N ALA A 362 -11.88 -21.41 2.23
CA ALA A 362 -10.69 -22.22 2.50
C ALA A 362 -9.38 -21.52 2.09
N GLY A 363 -9.35 -20.88 0.91
CA GLY A 363 -8.16 -20.15 0.45
C GLY A 363 -7.96 -18.81 1.15
N TRP A 364 -9.05 -18.12 1.51
CA TRP A 364 -8.99 -16.86 2.26
C TRP A 364 -8.53 -17.07 3.70
N SER A 365 -8.93 -18.15 4.37
CA SER A 365 -8.42 -18.52 5.70
C SER A 365 -6.88 -18.57 5.71
N LYS A 366 -6.26 -19.12 4.66
CA LYS A 366 -4.79 -19.12 4.51
C LYS A 366 -4.17 -17.74 4.31
N LEU A 367 -4.90 -16.78 3.75
CA LEU A 367 -4.46 -15.39 3.68
C LEU A 367 -4.60 -14.68 5.04
N LEU A 368 -5.68 -14.98 5.78
CA LEU A 368 -5.93 -14.46 7.13
C LEU A 368 -4.86 -14.95 8.13
N ASP A 369 -4.40 -16.19 8.00
CA ASP A 369 -3.29 -16.75 8.80
C ASP A 369 -2.05 -15.83 8.80
N TYR A 370 -1.75 -15.18 7.67
CA TYR A 370 -0.61 -14.26 7.60
C TYR A 370 -0.75 -13.02 8.48
N ALA A 371 -1.99 -12.59 8.76
CA ALA A 371 -2.31 -11.49 9.66
C ALA A 371 -2.58 -11.96 11.10
N GLY A 372 -2.51 -13.27 11.38
CA GLY A 372 -2.79 -13.83 12.70
C GLY A 372 -4.24 -13.62 13.13
N ILE A 373 -5.16 -13.66 12.18
CA ILE A 373 -6.60 -13.51 12.40
C ILE A 373 -7.35 -14.65 11.73
N THR A 374 -8.59 -14.84 12.14
CA THR A 374 -9.54 -15.82 11.61
C THR A 374 -10.78 -15.10 11.10
N PHE A 375 -11.67 -15.84 10.42
CA PHE A 375 -12.99 -15.31 10.05
C PHE A 375 -13.84 -14.92 11.26
N LYS A 376 -13.66 -15.58 12.42
CA LYS A 376 -14.34 -15.19 13.67
C LYS A 376 -13.97 -13.78 14.12
N ASP A 377 -12.70 -13.40 13.97
CA ASP A 377 -12.23 -12.03 14.25
C ASP A 377 -12.88 -10.98 13.32
N LEU A 378 -13.43 -11.41 12.18
CA LEU A 378 -14.13 -10.59 11.20
C LEU A 378 -15.66 -10.65 11.33
N GLY A 379 -16.19 -11.23 12.42
CA GLY A 379 -17.63 -11.33 12.68
C GLY A 379 -18.29 -12.63 12.21
N PHE A 380 -17.54 -13.54 11.58
CA PHE A 380 -18.07 -14.85 11.20
C PHE A 380 -18.01 -15.84 12.36
N VAL A 381 -18.80 -15.60 13.41
CA VAL A 381 -18.64 -16.30 14.70
C VAL A 381 -18.98 -17.80 14.64
N ALA A 382 -19.87 -18.20 13.73
CA ALA A 382 -20.26 -19.60 13.51
C ALA A 382 -19.26 -20.38 12.63
N TYR A 383 -18.33 -19.70 11.93
CA TYR A 383 -17.43 -20.35 10.97
C TYR A 383 -16.45 -21.31 11.66
N THR A 384 -16.36 -22.54 11.16
CA THR A 384 -15.56 -23.62 11.78
C THR A 384 -14.32 -24.05 10.98
N GLY A 385 -14.13 -23.51 9.77
CA GLY A 385 -13.07 -23.93 8.84
C GLY A 385 -11.72 -23.23 8.91
#